data_AF-A0A7X9B356-F1
#
_entry.id   AF-A0A7X9B356-F1
#
_cell.length_a   1.000
_cell.length_b   1.000
_cell.length_c   1.000
_cell.angle_alpha   90.00
_cell.angle_beta   90.00
_cell.angle_gamma   90.00
#
_symmetry.space_group_name_H-M   'P 1'
#
loop_
_entity.id
_entity.type
_entity.pdbx_description
1 polymer ?
#
loop_
_entity_poly.entity_id
_entity_poly.type
_entity_poly.pdbx_seq_one_letter_code
_entity_poly.pdbx_strand_id
1 'polypeptide(L)'
;MSDRPPLNFKPAEAADSVVARILTPRTVIYLIALFGVMFLMRRYDTAVQPQPAASENNNKAALKLEPVARPATLGQPAERLPMLLVFDPGDSDGLPELIGAVREQFAGRCNITRVDVSKDPGALAHFQISQAPAALLYDRENREIARRTTPLPKADDMQRWLDTLLQPAAAEN
;
A
#
# COMPACT_ATOMS: atom_id res chain seq x y z
N MET A 1 -29.59 -63.99 -46.94
CA MET A 1 -30.34 -62.72 -46.87
C MET A 1 -30.51 -62.35 -45.40
N SER A 2 -29.70 -61.43 -44.90
CA SER A 2 -29.91 -60.77 -43.60
C SER A 2 -29.65 -59.29 -43.82
N ASP A 3 -30.74 -58.57 -44.01
CA ASP A 3 -30.81 -57.13 -44.15
C ASP A 3 -30.75 -56.51 -42.75
N ARG A 4 -29.73 -55.70 -42.46
CA ARG A 4 -29.68 -54.87 -41.25
C ARG A 4 -29.52 -53.42 -41.69
N PRO A 5 -30.44 -52.51 -41.33
CA PRO A 5 -30.31 -51.11 -41.69
C PRO A 5 -29.18 -50.46 -40.88
N PRO A 6 -28.45 -49.48 -41.46
CA PRO A 6 -27.46 -48.73 -40.70
C PRO A 6 -28.16 -47.81 -39.69
N LEU A 7 -27.87 -48.01 -38.40
CA LEU A 7 -28.23 -47.10 -37.32
C LEU A 7 -27.50 -45.77 -37.53
N ASN A 8 -28.23 -44.79 -38.04
CA ASN A 8 -27.78 -43.43 -38.23
C ASN A 8 -27.83 -42.70 -36.87
N PHE A 9 -26.70 -42.69 -36.15
CA PHE A 9 -26.56 -41.88 -34.94
C PHE A 9 -26.23 -40.45 -35.35
N LYS A 10 -27.23 -39.57 -35.37
CA LYS A 10 -26.99 -38.13 -35.19
C LYS A 10 -26.71 -37.89 -33.71
N PRO A 11 -25.48 -37.54 -33.29
CA PRO A 11 -25.30 -37.00 -31.95
C PRO A 11 -26.03 -35.65 -31.87
N ALA A 12 -26.82 -35.52 -30.81
CA ALA A 12 -27.61 -34.35 -30.50
C ALA A 12 -26.72 -33.12 -30.31
N GLU A 13 -26.69 -32.24 -31.31
CA GLU A 13 -26.09 -30.90 -31.29
C GLU A 13 -26.97 -29.92 -30.49
N ALA A 14 -27.42 -30.32 -29.29
CA ALA A 14 -28.36 -29.56 -28.47
C ALA A 14 -27.77 -29.07 -27.14
N ALA A 15 -26.48 -29.31 -26.87
CA ALA A 15 -25.82 -28.88 -25.64
C ALA A 15 -25.10 -27.51 -25.76
N ASP A 16 -24.82 -27.03 -26.97
CA ASP A 16 -24.07 -25.77 -27.16
C ASP A 16 -24.90 -24.49 -26.97
N SER A 17 -26.23 -24.59 -26.96
CA SER A 17 -27.11 -23.40 -27.00
C SER A 17 -27.39 -22.74 -25.65
N VAL A 18 -27.11 -23.42 -24.52
CA VAL A 18 -27.37 -22.87 -23.19
C VAL A 18 -26.19 -22.05 -22.69
N VAL A 19 -24.95 -22.52 -22.91
CA VAL A 19 -23.73 -21.80 -22.52
C VAL A 19 -23.51 -20.57 -23.40
N ALA A 20 -23.82 -20.66 -24.69
CA ALA A 20 -23.72 -19.53 -25.63
C ALA A 20 -24.77 -18.42 -25.38
N ARG A 21 -25.87 -18.71 -24.66
CA ARG A 21 -26.91 -17.71 -24.32
C ARG A 21 -26.65 -16.98 -23.00
N ILE A 22 -25.79 -17.49 -22.13
CA ILE A 22 -25.44 -16.85 -20.86
C ILE A 22 -24.29 -15.84 -21.04
N LEU A 23 -23.45 -16.03 -22.08
CA LEU A 23 -22.40 -15.10 -22.49
C LEU A 23 -22.93 -13.98 -23.42
N THR A 24 -24.03 -13.34 -23.06
CA THR A 24 -24.29 -12.01 -23.63
C THR A 24 -23.15 -11.06 -23.23
N PRO A 25 -22.63 -10.21 -24.13
CA PRO A 25 -21.49 -9.33 -23.84
C PRO A 25 -21.73 -8.45 -22.61
N ARG A 26 -22.99 -8.14 -22.32
CA ARG A 26 -23.40 -7.43 -21.08
C ARG A 26 -23.11 -8.24 -19.82
N THR A 27 -23.38 -9.54 -19.81
CA THR A 27 -23.10 -10.41 -18.65
C THR A 27 -21.61 -10.42 -18.33
N VAL A 28 -20.77 -10.48 -19.37
CA VAL A 28 -19.30 -10.43 -19.23
C VAL A 28 -18.86 -9.09 -18.63
N ILE A 29 -19.43 -7.96 -19.11
CA ILE A 29 -19.16 -6.63 -18.56
C ILE A 29 -19.57 -6.54 -17.08
N TYR A 30 -20.75 -7.06 -16.71
CA TYR A 30 -21.20 -7.03 -15.32
C TYR A 30 -20.34 -7.91 -14.41
N LEU A 31 -19.87 -9.06 -14.88
CA LEU A 31 -18.94 -9.90 -14.12
C LEU A 31 -17.62 -9.17 -13.89
N ILE A 32 -17.04 -8.56 -14.92
CA ILE A 32 -15.79 -7.78 -14.78
C ILE A 32 -15.99 -6.61 -13.82
N ALA A 33 -17.11 -5.89 -13.92
CA ALA A 33 -17.43 -4.79 -13.01
C ALA A 33 -17.60 -5.26 -11.56
N LEU A 34 -18.30 -6.37 -11.33
CA LEU A 34 -18.49 -6.95 -10.00
C LEU A 34 -17.14 -7.38 -9.39
N PHE A 35 -16.28 -8.04 -10.17
CA PHE A 35 -14.93 -8.40 -9.75
C PHE A 35 -14.07 -7.16 -9.49
N GLY A 36 -14.20 -6.12 -10.31
CA GLY A 36 -13.52 -4.84 -10.12
C GLY A 36 -13.92 -4.16 -8.82
N VAL A 37 -15.22 -4.07 -8.51
CA VAL A 37 -15.72 -3.50 -7.26
C VAL A 37 -15.31 -4.36 -6.05
N MET A 38 -15.39 -5.68 -6.15
CA MET A 38 -14.95 -6.58 -5.07
C MET A 38 -13.44 -6.49 -4.81
N PHE A 39 -12.63 -6.39 -5.87
CA PHE A 39 -11.19 -6.17 -5.76
C PHE A 39 -10.88 -4.81 -5.14
N LEU A 40 -11.63 -3.77 -5.52
CA LEU A 40 -11.52 -2.44 -4.96
C LEU A 40 -11.86 -2.46 -3.47
N MET A 41 -13.02 -3.01 -3.08
CA MET A 41 -13.41 -3.14 -1.66
C MET A 41 -12.36 -3.91 -0.85
N ARG A 42 -11.84 -5.02 -1.37
CA ARG A 42 -10.76 -5.77 -0.69
C ARG A 42 -9.49 -4.92 -0.50
N ARG A 43 -9.15 -4.09 -1.48
CA ARG A 43 -8.03 -3.14 -1.37
C ARG A 43 -8.29 -2.06 -0.32
N TYR A 44 -9.54 -1.62 -0.14
CA TYR A 44 -9.92 -0.62 0.85
C TYR A 44 -10.13 -1.18 2.26
N ASP A 45 -10.69 -2.38 2.44
CA ASP A 45 -10.87 -3.05 3.75
C ASP A 45 -9.52 -3.29 4.45
N THR A 46 -8.46 -3.54 3.68
CA THR A 46 -7.11 -3.71 4.24
C THR A 46 -6.55 -2.40 4.81
N ALA A 47 -7.08 -1.24 4.40
CA ALA A 47 -6.67 0.08 4.89
C ALA A 47 -7.49 0.58 6.09
N VAL A 48 -8.60 -0.08 6.43
CA VAL A 48 -9.50 0.34 7.51
C VAL A 48 -9.79 -0.86 8.43
N GLN A 49 -8.77 -1.37 9.11
CA GLN A 49 -9.03 -2.01 10.40
C GLN A 49 -9.06 -0.92 11.48
N PRO A 50 -10.24 -0.52 11.99
CA PRO A 50 -10.31 0.12 13.30
C PRO A 50 -9.82 -0.91 14.31
N GLN A 51 -8.61 -0.71 14.80
CA GLN A 51 -8.01 -1.49 15.87
C GLN A 51 -9.00 -1.51 17.05
N PRO A 52 -9.59 -2.68 17.41
CA PRO A 52 -10.39 -2.77 18.60
C PRO A 52 -9.48 -2.47 19.78
N ALA A 53 -9.85 -1.48 20.59
CA ALA A 53 -9.21 -1.21 21.87
C ALA A 53 -9.32 -2.46 22.75
N ALA A 54 -8.28 -3.29 22.72
CA ALA A 54 -8.10 -4.36 23.68
C ALA A 54 -7.51 -3.74 24.95
N SER A 55 -8.38 -3.57 25.94
CA SER A 55 -8.02 -3.25 27.32
C SER A 55 -7.16 -4.36 27.95
N GLU A 56 -6.12 -3.90 28.66
CA GLU A 56 -5.82 -4.28 30.05
C GLU A 56 -5.33 -5.71 30.34
N ASN A 57 -4.00 -5.89 30.53
CA ASN A 57 -3.43 -6.12 31.87
C ASN A 57 -1.90 -6.37 31.89
N ASN A 58 -1.24 -5.68 32.83
CA ASN A 58 0.00 -6.04 33.54
C ASN A 58 1.24 -6.48 32.73
N ASN A 59 2.28 -5.64 32.66
CA ASN A 59 3.24 -5.51 33.76
C ASN A 59 4.26 -4.38 33.52
N LYS A 60 4.71 -3.80 34.63
CA LYS A 60 5.54 -2.60 34.75
C LYS A 60 6.94 -2.75 34.15
N ALA A 61 7.35 -1.78 33.33
CA ALA A 61 8.69 -1.20 33.38
C ALA A 61 8.63 0.23 32.81
N ALA A 62 8.85 1.19 33.71
CA ALA A 62 8.79 2.61 33.44
C ALA A 62 9.92 3.06 32.52
N LEU A 63 9.56 3.67 31.39
CA LEU A 63 10.31 4.76 30.78
C LEU A 63 9.37 5.95 30.72
N LYS A 64 9.57 6.84 31.69
CA LYS A 64 8.92 8.14 31.80
C LYS A 64 9.40 9.01 30.63
N LEU A 65 8.70 8.91 29.52
CA LEU A 65 8.60 9.99 28.54
C LEU A 65 7.13 10.38 28.60
N GLU A 66 6.82 11.44 29.33
CA GLU A 66 5.56 12.14 29.12
C GLU A 66 5.69 12.84 27.77
N PRO A 67 5.05 12.38 26.68
CA PRO A 67 4.57 13.36 25.73
C PRO A 67 3.56 14.17 26.52
N VAL A 68 3.87 15.45 26.75
CA VAL A 68 2.88 16.44 27.17
C VAL A 68 1.81 16.45 26.08
N ALA A 69 0.85 15.53 26.21
CA ALA A 69 -0.41 15.55 25.50
C ALA A 69 -1.16 16.72 26.11
N ARG A 70 -0.85 17.94 25.64
CA ARG A 70 -1.85 19.00 25.70
C ARG A 70 -3.05 18.40 24.97
N PRO A 71 -4.24 18.35 25.59
CA PRO A 71 -5.45 17.99 24.88
C PRO A 71 -5.59 19.04 23.78
N ALA A 72 -5.11 18.70 22.58
CA ALA A 72 -5.31 19.51 21.41
C ALA A 72 -6.82 19.56 21.23
N THR A 73 -7.36 20.75 21.48
CA THR A 73 -8.65 21.24 21.03
C THR A 73 -9.13 20.46 19.81
N LEU A 74 -10.17 19.65 20.02
CA LEU A 74 -11.02 19.08 18.98
C LEU A 74 -11.46 20.22 18.05
N GLY A 75 -10.79 20.39 16.91
CA GLY A 75 -11.14 21.44 15.95
C GLY A 75 -10.02 21.92 15.03
N GLN A 76 -8.76 21.62 15.32
CA GLN A 76 -7.68 21.90 14.37
C GLN A 76 -7.28 20.60 13.68
N PRO A 77 -7.40 20.49 12.33
CA PRO A 77 -6.71 19.43 11.63
C PRO A 77 -5.23 19.65 11.91
N ALA A 78 -4.64 18.78 12.75
CA ALA A 78 -3.19 18.73 12.91
C ALA A 78 -2.64 18.65 11.49
N GLU A 79 -1.91 19.68 11.07
CA GLU A 79 -1.47 19.81 9.69
C GLU A 79 -0.62 18.58 9.38
N ARG A 80 -1.22 17.60 8.68
CA ARG A 80 -0.59 16.31 8.46
C ARG A 80 0.56 16.56 7.51
N LEU A 81 1.78 16.35 7.98
CA LEU A 81 2.96 16.43 7.14
C LEU A 81 3.03 15.15 6.28
N PRO A 82 3.49 15.25 5.02
CA PRO A 82 3.81 14.08 4.22
C PRO A 82 4.84 13.19 4.94
N MET A 83 4.80 11.89 4.68
CA MET A 83 5.60 10.91 5.40
C MET A 83 6.51 10.12 4.45
N LEU A 84 7.81 10.12 4.74
CA LEU A 84 8.79 9.26 4.07
C LEU A 84 9.11 8.07 4.96
N LEU A 85 8.81 6.86 4.49
CA LEU A 85 9.21 5.60 5.11
C LEU A 85 10.44 5.06 4.39
N VAL A 86 11.52 4.86 5.12
CA VAL A 86 12.76 4.26 4.60
C VAL A 86 12.98 2.90 5.25
N PHE A 87 13.00 1.86 4.44
CA PHE A 87 13.19 0.47 4.83
C PHE A 87 14.68 0.14 4.75
N ASP A 88 15.28 -0.08 5.91
CA ASP A 88 16.69 -0.38 6.10
C ASP A 88 16.85 -1.89 6.35
N PRO A 89 17.69 -2.63 5.59
CA PRO A 89 17.98 -4.04 5.88
C PRO A 89 18.76 -4.25 7.19
N GLY A 90 19.25 -3.19 7.84
CA GLY A 90 19.92 -3.23 9.15
C GLY A 90 21.44 -3.40 9.08
N ASP A 91 21.96 -3.89 7.95
CA ASP A 91 23.40 -4.06 7.66
C ASP A 91 23.94 -2.95 6.73
N SER A 92 23.30 -1.78 6.74
CA SER A 92 23.62 -0.66 5.85
C SER A 92 24.58 0.31 6.52
N ASP A 93 25.87 0.26 6.17
CA ASP A 93 26.83 1.28 6.61
C ASP A 93 26.44 2.68 6.08
N GLY A 94 26.33 3.66 6.97
CA GLY A 94 26.08 5.08 6.64
C GLY A 94 24.63 5.47 6.31
N LEU A 95 23.72 4.52 6.07
CA LEU A 95 22.29 4.82 5.86
C LEU A 95 21.61 5.50 7.07
N PRO A 96 21.88 5.12 8.33
CA PRO A 96 21.25 5.76 9.49
C PRO A 96 21.65 7.23 9.62
N GLU A 97 22.92 7.56 9.35
CA GLU A 97 23.45 8.93 9.38
C GLU A 97 22.88 9.76 8.25
N LEU A 98 22.78 9.17 7.05
CA LEU A 98 22.13 9.78 5.89
C LEU A 98 20.68 10.19 6.20
N ILE A 99 19.89 9.27 6.75
CA ILE A 99 18.49 9.55 7.12
C ILE A 99 18.41 10.57 8.25
N GLY A 100 19.37 10.58 9.17
CA GLY A 100 19.51 11.63 10.18
C GLY A 100 19.64 13.01 9.56
N ALA A 101 20.59 13.18 8.62
CA ALA A 101 20.84 14.45 7.93
C ALA A 101 19.62 14.92 7.12
N VAL A 102 18.97 14.01 6.37
CA VAL A 102 17.76 14.35 5.59
C VAL A 102 16.59 14.71 6.52
N ARG A 103 16.43 14.02 7.66
CA ARG A 103 15.38 14.34 8.64
C ARG A 103 15.55 15.72 9.25
N GLU A 104 16.77 16.12 9.57
CA GLU A 104 17.05 17.47 10.09
C GLU A 104 16.72 18.55 9.05
N GLN A 105 17.12 18.34 7.80
CA GLN A 105 16.88 19.29 6.72
C GLN A 105 15.40 19.46 6.34
N PHE A 106 14.62 18.38 6.42
CA PHE A 106 13.18 18.39 6.10
C PHE A 106 12.29 18.49 7.35
N ALA A 107 12.86 18.82 8.52
CA ALA A 107 12.12 19.02 9.75
C ALA A 107 11.01 20.06 9.55
N GLY A 108 9.77 19.70 9.90
CA GLY A 108 8.60 20.55 9.73
C GLY A 108 8.00 20.58 8.32
N ARG A 109 8.63 19.94 7.32
CA ARG A 109 8.09 19.80 5.95
C ARG A 109 7.66 18.37 5.63
N CYS A 110 8.38 17.38 6.17
CA CYS A 110 8.13 15.96 5.95
C CYS A 110 8.47 15.18 7.21
N ASN A 111 7.65 14.20 7.58
CA ASN A 111 7.97 13.25 8.63
C ASN A 111 8.79 12.10 8.03
N ILE A 112 10.04 11.90 8.47
CA ILE A 112 10.91 10.87 7.94
C ILE A 112 11.10 9.79 8.99
N THR A 113 10.67 8.56 8.66
CA THR A 113 10.71 7.41 9.57
C THR A 113 11.55 6.30 8.94
N ARG A 114 12.52 5.80 9.71
CA ARG A 114 13.32 4.62 9.34
C ARG A 114 12.67 3.38 9.93
N VAL A 115 12.45 2.38 9.09
CA VAL A 115 11.95 1.06 9.44
C VAL A 115 13.10 0.07 9.29
N ASP A 116 13.50 -0.51 10.41
CA ASP A 116 14.54 -1.53 10.46
C ASP A 116 13.93 -2.90 10.20
N VAL A 117 14.11 -3.41 8.98
CA VAL A 117 13.50 -4.66 8.51
C VAL A 117 14.04 -5.87 9.25
N SER A 118 15.26 -5.79 9.79
CA SER A 118 15.83 -6.88 10.61
C SER A 118 15.04 -7.11 11.90
N LYS A 119 14.39 -6.06 12.41
CA LYS A 119 13.57 -6.09 13.63
C LYS A 119 12.09 -6.31 13.35
N ASP A 120 11.63 -5.91 12.17
CA ASP A 120 10.26 -6.12 11.70
C ASP A 120 10.23 -6.71 10.28
N PRO A 121 10.38 -8.05 10.16
CA PRO A 121 10.33 -8.73 8.86
C PRO A 121 8.94 -8.65 8.23
N GLY A 122 7.88 -8.38 9.00
CA GLY A 122 6.52 -8.20 8.50
C GLY A 122 6.34 -6.92 7.70
N ALA A 123 7.18 -5.90 7.95
CA ALA A 123 7.09 -4.61 7.29
C ALA A 123 7.20 -4.71 5.76
N LEU A 124 8.16 -5.48 5.23
CA LEU A 124 8.32 -5.62 3.78
C LEU A 124 7.07 -6.21 3.11
N ALA A 125 6.49 -7.24 3.71
CA ALA A 125 5.28 -7.87 3.19
C ALA A 125 4.08 -6.91 3.27
N HIS A 126 3.94 -6.17 4.37
CA HIS A 126 2.86 -5.21 4.57
C HIS A 126 2.89 -4.09 3.51
N PHE A 127 4.08 -3.56 3.21
CA PHE A 127 4.26 -2.49 2.23
C PHE A 127 4.49 -2.98 0.79
N GLN A 128 4.39 -4.29 0.55
CA GLN A 128 4.60 -4.93 -0.76
C GLN A 128 5.97 -4.55 -1.37
N ILE A 129 7.01 -4.56 -0.53
CA ILE A 129 8.38 -4.27 -0.92
C ILE A 129 9.11 -5.59 -1.12
N SER A 130 9.62 -5.82 -2.33
CA SER A 130 10.30 -7.06 -2.66
C SER A 130 11.73 -7.14 -2.10
N GLN A 131 12.42 -6.00 -2.00
CA GLN A 131 13.81 -5.92 -1.56
C GLN A 131 14.08 -4.61 -0.82
N ALA A 132 14.90 -4.69 0.24
CA ALA A 132 15.46 -3.55 0.94
C ALA A 132 16.91 -3.32 0.46
N PRO A 133 17.43 -2.08 0.50
CA PRO A 133 16.78 -0.88 1.04
C PRO A 133 15.76 -0.26 0.07
N ALA A 134 14.68 0.31 0.61
CA ALA A 134 13.60 0.94 -0.16
C ALA A 134 13.06 2.21 0.52
N ALA A 135 12.45 3.11 -0.25
CA ALA A 135 11.83 4.33 0.25
C ALA A 135 10.42 4.54 -0.33
N LEU A 136 9.44 4.85 0.52
CA LEU A 136 8.08 5.19 0.13
C LEU A 136 7.70 6.57 0.68
N LEU A 137 7.16 7.42 -0.18
CA LEU A 137 6.65 8.74 0.18
C LEU A 137 5.12 8.74 0.13
N TYR A 138 4.52 9.17 1.23
CA TYR A 138 3.08 9.37 1.40
C TYR A 138 2.77 10.86 1.53
N ASP A 139 1.64 11.28 0.95
CA ASP A 139 1.13 12.64 1.10
C ASP A 139 0.46 12.86 2.46
N ARG A 140 -0.10 14.06 2.64
CA ARG A 140 -0.84 14.46 3.83
C ARG A 140 -2.14 13.65 4.04
N GLU A 141 -2.63 12.99 2.98
CA GLU A 141 -3.82 12.15 2.95
C GLU A 141 -3.50 10.65 3.09
N ASN A 142 -2.23 10.31 3.39
CA ASN A 142 -1.71 8.94 3.44
C ASN A 142 -1.81 8.18 2.11
N ARG A 143 -1.79 8.88 0.98
CA ARG A 143 -1.70 8.28 -0.35
C ARG A 143 -0.23 8.19 -0.74
N GLU A 144 0.17 7.03 -1.26
CA GLU A 144 1.52 6.85 -1.79
C GLU A 144 1.70 7.74 -3.03
N ILE A 145 2.61 8.70 -2.95
CA ILE A 145 2.97 9.59 -4.07
C ILE A 145 4.09 8.96 -4.89
N ALA A 146 5.04 8.31 -4.21
CA ALA A 146 6.21 7.75 -4.87
C ALA A 146 6.82 6.59 -4.09
N ARG A 147 7.43 5.65 -4.82
CA ARG A 147 8.27 4.58 -4.28
C ARG A 147 9.59 4.47 -5.01
N ARG A 148 10.64 4.08 -4.29
CA ARG A 148 11.95 3.70 -4.83
C ARG A 148 12.41 2.40 -4.19
N THR A 149 12.67 1.40 -5.01
CA THR A 149 13.07 0.03 -4.60
C THR A 149 14.43 -0.39 -5.15
N THR A 150 15.07 0.47 -5.94
CA THR A 150 16.42 0.31 -6.53
C THR A 150 17.43 1.14 -5.71
N PRO A 151 18.77 0.92 -5.80
CA PRO A 151 19.71 1.36 -4.77
C PRO A 151 19.48 2.79 -4.32
N LEU A 152 19.40 2.98 -2.99
CA LEU A 152 19.02 4.25 -2.41
C LEU A 152 19.97 5.36 -2.90
N PRO A 153 19.42 6.50 -3.34
CA PRO A 153 20.21 7.63 -3.78
C PRO A 153 21.12 8.14 -2.65
N LYS A 154 22.24 8.76 -3.02
CA LYS A 154 23.06 9.56 -2.10
C LYS A 154 22.21 10.69 -1.48
N ALA A 155 22.70 11.31 -0.40
CA ALA A 155 22.00 12.38 0.32
C ALA A 155 21.40 13.43 -0.60
N ASP A 156 22.24 13.97 -1.48
CA ASP A 156 21.90 15.06 -2.39
C ASP A 156 20.82 14.65 -3.39
N ASP A 157 20.83 13.39 -3.82
CA ASP A 157 19.84 12.86 -4.76
C ASP A 157 18.50 12.59 -4.06
N MET A 158 18.51 12.15 -2.79
CA MET A 158 17.31 12.00 -1.97
C MET A 158 16.67 13.36 -1.67
N GLN A 159 17.49 14.36 -1.36
CA GLN A 159 17.05 15.74 -1.16
C GLN A 159 16.36 16.30 -2.42
N ARG A 160 17.04 16.24 -3.57
CA ARG A 160 16.46 16.71 -4.85
C ARG A 160 15.15 15.99 -5.19
N TRP A 161 15.10 14.69 -4.94
CA TRP A 161 13.89 13.90 -5.15
C TRP A 161 12.75 14.33 -4.23
N LEU A 162 13.01 14.54 -2.93
CA LEU A 162 12.02 15.03 -1.98
C LEU A 162 11.57 16.45 -2.30
N ASP A 163 12.47 17.37 -2.63
CA ASP A 163 12.09 18.73 -2.99
C ASP A 163 11.23 18.77 -4.25
N THR A 164 11.46 17.88 -5.22
CA THR A 164 10.60 17.77 -6.42
C THR A 164 9.19 17.30 -6.06
N LEU A 165 9.06 16.35 -5.14
CA LEU A 165 7.76 15.75 -4.78
C LEU A 165 6.99 16.52 -3.71
N LEU A 166 7.69 17.28 -2.88
CA LEU A 166 7.14 18.10 -1.81
C LEU A 166 6.87 19.54 -2.25
N GLN A 167 7.21 19.89 -3.50
CA GLN A 167 6.69 21.11 -4.09
C GLN A 167 5.17 21.03 -4.10
N PRO A 168 4.46 21.99 -3.47
CA PRO A 168 3.03 22.09 -3.70
C PRO A 168 2.86 22.23 -5.20
N ALA A 169 2.02 21.37 -5.80
CA ALA A 169 1.55 21.58 -7.16
C ALA A 169 1.11 23.05 -7.22
N ALA A 170 1.91 23.88 -7.88
CA ALA A 170 1.60 25.29 -8.06
C ALA A 170 0.21 25.30 -8.68
N ALA A 171 -0.71 25.99 -8.01
CA ALA A 171 -2.09 26.15 -8.40
C ALA A 171 -2.19 26.31 -9.93
N GLU A 172 -2.66 25.28 -10.62
CA GLU A 172 -3.20 25.45 -11.96
C GLU A 172 -4.52 26.21 -11.77
N ASN A 173 -4.47 27.45 -12.24
CA ASN A 173 -5.53 28.45 -12.27
C ASN A 173 -6.46 28.18 -13.45
#